data_AF-A0AAW2QAC0-F1
#
_entry.id   AF-A0AAW2QAC0-F1
#
_cell.length_a   1.000
_cell.length_b   1.000
_cell.length_c   1.000
_cell.angle_alpha   90.00
_cell.angle_beta   90.00
_cell.angle_gamma   90.00
#
_symmetry.space_group_name_H-M   'P 1'
#
loop_
_entity.id
_entity.type
_entity.pdbx_description
1 polymer ?
#
loop_
_entity_poly.entity_id
_entity_poly.type
_entity_poly.pdbx_seq_one_letter_code
_entity_poly.pdbx_strand_id
1 'polypeptide(L)'
;MEKLNLEFWAADDICFPRLEHLVIRHCSHLNEIPPGIGDIPTLEVLEVHECNPSVVDSARMIQEEQRSYGDVGLEVRFGTL
;
A
#
# COMPACT_ATOMS: atom_id res chain seq x y z
N MET A 1 3.32 20.41 -4.95
CA MET A 1 2.33 19.37 -5.30
C MET A 1 1.13 19.53 -4.41
N GLU A 2 -0.07 19.25 -4.91
CA GLU A 2 -1.30 19.29 -4.12
C GLU A 2 -1.30 18.10 -3.16
N LYS A 3 -1.41 18.37 -1.85
CA LYS A 3 -1.56 17.32 -0.85
C LYS A 3 -2.99 16.80 -0.91
N LEU A 4 -3.15 15.48 -1.00
CA LEU A 4 -4.46 14.86 -0.90
C LEU A 4 -4.93 14.92 0.55
N ASN A 5 -6.09 15.56 0.79
CA ASN A 5 -6.80 15.51 2.07
C ASN A 5 -7.59 14.19 2.20
N LEU A 6 -6.99 13.09 1.76
CA LEU A 6 -7.58 11.76 1.84
C LEU A 6 -7.21 11.16 3.19
N GLU A 7 -8.16 11.14 4.13
CA GLU A 7 -7.96 10.57 5.47
C GLU A 7 -8.23 9.07 5.51
N PHE A 8 -9.26 8.64 4.78
CA PHE A 8 -9.72 7.26 4.73
C PHE A 8 -9.69 6.75 3.30
N TRP A 9 -9.11 5.57 3.15
CA TRP A 9 -9.18 4.80 1.92
C TRP A 9 -9.84 3.46 2.27
N ALA A 10 -10.86 3.08 1.52
CA ALA A 10 -11.49 1.78 1.61
C ALA A 10 -11.28 1.04 0.30
N ALA A 11 -10.68 -0.14 0.36
CA ALA A 11 -10.47 -1.04 -0.76
C ALA A 11 -10.28 -2.48 -0.26
N ASP A 12 -10.60 -3.43 -1.12
CA ASP A 12 -10.39 -4.86 -0.95
C ASP A 12 -9.79 -5.47 -2.23
N ASP A 13 -9.60 -6.79 -2.24
CA ASP A 13 -9.00 -7.54 -3.34
C ASP A 13 -9.80 -7.49 -4.64
N ILE A 14 -11.13 -7.31 -4.54
CA ILE A 14 -12.01 -7.26 -5.71
C ILE A 14 -12.07 -5.88 -6.36
N CYS A 15 -11.66 -4.82 -5.64
CA CYS A 15 -11.63 -3.46 -6.18
C CYS A 15 -10.66 -3.34 -7.37
N PHE A 16 -9.57 -4.10 -7.35
CA PHE A 16 -8.49 -3.97 -8.33
C PHE A 16 -7.92 -5.32 -8.80
N PRO A 17 -8.70 -6.13 -9.54
CA PRO A 17 -8.39 -7.54 -9.83
C PRO A 17 -7.16 -7.77 -10.74
N ARG A 18 -6.54 -6.69 -11.24
CA ARG A 18 -5.38 -6.73 -12.14
C ARG A 18 -4.31 -5.70 -11.77
N LEU A 19 -4.35 -5.18 -10.54
CA LEU A 19 -3.38 -4.19 -10.12
C LEU A 19 -2.05 -4.89 -9.83
N GLU A 20 -1.02 -4.49 -10.57
CA GLU A 20 0.35 -5.03 -10.44
C GLU A 20 1.26 -4.07 -9.66
N HIS A 21 1.00 -2.77 -9.75
CA HIS A 21 1.87 -1.74 -9.24
C HIS A 21 1.05 -0.62 -8.59
N LEU A 22 1.19 -0.44 -7.28
CA LEU A 22 0.51 0.60 -6.52
C LEU A 22 1.52 1.62 -6.02
N VAL A 23 1.23 2.91 -6.26
CA VAL A 23 2.07 4.01 -5.83
C VAL A 23 1.22 5.01 -5.05
N ILE A 24 1.60 5.25 -3.80
CA ILE A 24 0.94 6.21 -2.90
C ILE A 24 1.93 7.35 -2.64
N ARG A 25 1.57 8.59 -3.05
CA ARG A 25 2.45 9.76 -2.92
C ARG A 25 1.72 10.94 -2.28
N HIS A 26 2.42 11.64 -1.38
CA HIS A 26 1.93 12.88 -0.73
C HIS A 26 0.58 12.73 0.00
N CYS A 27 0.29 11.54 0.52
CA CYS A 27 -0.90 11.26 1.32
C CYS A 27 -0.59 11.49 2.81
N SER A 28 -0.38 12.76 3.18
CA SER A 28 0.01 13.14 4.56
C SER A 28 -1.11 12.94 5.59
N HIS A 29 -2.37 12.91 5.14
CA HIS A 29 -3.55 12.75 5.98
C HIS A 29 -4.09 11.32 6.02
N LEU A 30 -3.59 10.44 5.13
CA LEU A 30 -4.08 9.07 5.06
C LEU A 30 -3.69 8.31 6.31
N ASN A 31 -4.67 7.68 6.94
CA ASN A 31 -4.46 6.92 8.17
C ASN A 31 -3.71 5.62 7.90
N GLU A 32 -4.11 4.84 6.91
CA GLU A 32 -3.52 3.53 6.61
C GLU A 32 -3.82 3.08 5.18
N ILE A 33 -3.07 2.08 4.72
CA ILE A 33 -3.41 1.29 3.54
C ILE A 33 -4.39 0.20 3.95
N PRO A 34 -5.51 0.00 3.23
CA PRO A 34 -6.43 -1.09 3.52
C PRO A 34 -5.73 -2.45 3.46
N PRO A 35 -5.92 -3.33 4.45
CA PRO A 35 -5.26 -4.64 4.47
C PRO A 35 -5.60 -5.50 3.26
N GLY A 36 -6.81 -5.36 2.70
CA GLY A 36 -7.22 -6.06 1.48
C GLY A 36 -6.39 -5.73 0.23
N ILE A 37 -5.54 -4.70 0.26
CA ILE A 37 -4.51 -4.48 -0.76
C ILE A 37 -3.49 -5.63 -0.77
N GLY A 38 -3.17 -6.18 0.39
CA GLY A 38 -2.31 -7.35 0.54
C GLY A 38 -2.91 -8.64 -0.01
N ASP A 39 -4.23 -8.68 -0.18
CA ASP A 39 -4.96 -9.83 -0.70
C ASP A 39 -5.06 -9.81 -2.25
N ILE A 40 -4.61 -8.74 -2.91
CA ILE A 40 -4.60 -8.65 -4.38
C ILE A 40 -3.51 -9.58 -4.93
N PRO A 41 -3.87 -10.69 -5.62
CA PRO A 41 -2.90 -11.72 -6.02
C PRO A 41 -1.97 -11.27 -7.16
N THR A 42 -2.33 -10.22 -7.88
CA THR A 42 -1.52 -9.66 -8.96
C THR A 42 -0.56 -8.58 -8.49
N LEU A 43 -0.67 -8.11 -7.23
CA LEU A 43 0.10 -6.96 -6.76
C LEU A 43 1.55 -7.35 -6.50
N GLU A 44 2.45 -6.85 -7.33
CA GLU A 44 3.88 -7.16 -7.26
C GLU A 44 4.66 -6.09 -6.50
N VAL A 45 4.24 -4.83 -6.60
CA VAL A 45 4.96 -3.70 -5.97
C VAL A 45 4.01 -2.70 -5.33
N LEU A 46 4.38 -2.28 -4.11
CA LEU A 46 3.80 -1.17 -3.38
C LEU A 46 4.87 -0.12 -3.07
N GLU A 47 4.70 1.08 -3.61
CA GLU A 47 5.57 2.21 -3.33
C GLU A 47 4.87 3.26 -2.47
N VAL A 48 5.54 3.70 -1.40
CA VAL A 48 5.05 4.76 -0.53
C VAL A 48 6.07 5.90 -0.49
N HIS A 49 5.63 7.10 -0.90
CA HIS A 49 6.46 8.30 -0.98
C HIS A 49 5.82 9.46 -0.22
N GLU A 50 6.59 10.10 0.66
CA GLU A 50 6.16 11.31 1.39
C GLU A 50 4.77 11.20 2.07
N CYS A 51 4.48 10.04 2.67
CA CYS A 51 3.24 9.78 3.41
C CYS A 51 3.45 9.80 4.92
N ASN A 52 2.34 9.78 5.68
CA ASN A 52 2.38 9.65 7.13
C ASN A 52 3.06 8.31 7.55
N PRO A 53 3.86 8.28 8.63
CA PRO A 53 4.36 7.04 9.24
C PRO A 53 3.34 5.89 9.33
N SER A 54 2.07 6.15 9.61
CA SER A 54 1.04 5.11 9.68
C SER A 54 0.76 4.40 8.34
N VAL A 55 0.90 5.11 7.21
CA VAL A 55 0.84 4.54 5.85
C VAL A 55 2.06 3.64 5.60
N VAL A 56 3.22 4.05 6.11
CA VAL A 56 4.45 3.25 6.03
C VAL A 56 4.33 1.97 6.87
N ASP A 57 3.76 2.08 8.08
CA ASP A 57 3.57 0.94 8.97
C ASP A 57 2.57 -0.08 8.40
N SER A 58 1.43 0.38 7.86
CA SER A 58 0.47 -0.49 7.17
C SER A 58 1.08 -1.17 5.93
N ALA A 59 1.90 -0.48 5.14
CA ALA A 59 2.63 -1.10 4.04
C ALA A 59 3.57 -2.23 4.48
N ARG A 60 4.26 -2.06 5.63
CA ARG A 60 5.11 -3.12 6.19
C ARG A 60 4.29 -4.30 6.70
N MET A 61 3.19 -4.05 7.38
CA MET A 61 2.30 -5.11 7.86
C MET A 61 1.79 -5.98 6.70
N ILE A 62 1.33 -5.34 5.62
CA ILE A 62 0.91 -6.05 4.40
C ILE A 62 2.04 -6.95 3.86
N GLN A 63 3.27 -6.45 3.83
CA GLN A 63 4.42 -7.23 3.37
C GLN A 63 4.73 -8.42 4.30
N GLU A 64 4.65 -8.22 5.61
CA GLU A 64 4.90 -9.26 6.62
C GLU A 64 3.84 -10.37 6.55
N GLU A 65 2.58 -9.99 6.38
CA GLU A 65 1.46 -10.92 6.23
C GLU A 65 1.63 -11.79 4.98
N GLN A 66 1.89 -11.20 3.80
CA GLN A 66 2.13 -12.00 2.59
C GLN A 66 3.32 -12.96 2.71
N ARG A 67 4.41 -12.52 3.36
CA ARG A 67 5.58 -13.38 3.60
C ARG A 67 5.25 -14.58 4.48
N SER A 68 4.30 -14.44 5.40
CA SER A 68 3.85 -15.54 6.26
C SER A 68 3.09 -16.62 5.49
N TYR A 69 2.42 -16.26 4.39
CA TYR A 69 1.63 -17.18 3.55
C TYR A 69 2.43 -17.88 2.44
N GLY A 70 3.69 -17.50 2.23
CA GLY A 70 4.59 -18.17 1.27
C GLY A 70 4.41 -17.74 -0.19
N ASP A 71 3.76 -16.59 -0.43
CA ASP A 71 3.55 -16.04 -1.77
C ASP A 71 4.83 -15.42 -2.38
N VAL A 72 4.83 -15.18 -3.70
CA VAL A 72 5.90 -14.48 -4.44
C VAL A 72 5.95 -13.04 -3.95
N GLY A 73 6.72 -12.83 -2.88
CA GLY A 73 6.50 -11.72 -1.96
C GLY A 73 6.47 -10.34 -2.60
N LEU A 74 5.39 -9.59 -2.32
CA LEU A 74 5.25 -8.16 -2.60
C LEU A 74 6.52 -7.38 -2.26
N GLU A 75 7.02 -6.63 -3.24
CA GLU A 75 8.10 -5.68 -3.02
C GLU A 75 7.52 -4.36 -2.49
N VAL A 76 7.90 -4.00 -1.27
CA VAL A 76 7.55 -2.69 -0.68
C VAL A 76 8.74 -1.75 -0.75
N ARG A 77 8.55 -0.59 -1.37
CA ARG A 77 9.57 0.45 -1.55
C ARG A 77 9.14 1.74 -0.84
N PHE A 78 10.08 2.36 -0.14
CA PHE A 78 9.90 3.65 0.50
C PHE A 78 10.82 4.67 -0.17
N GLY A 79 10.28 5.81 -0.58
CA GLY A 79 11.04 6.86 -1.24
C GLY A 79 10.77 8.26 -0.68
N THR A 80 11.71 9.16 -0.96
CA THR A 80 11.62 10.57 -0.57
C THR A 80 11.48 11.52 -1.75
N LEU A 81 11.57 11.04 -3.01
CA LEU A 81 11.51 11.82 -4.26
C LEU A 81 11.05 10.95 -5.44
#